data_AF-A0A1M3M0C6-F1
#
_entry.id   AF-A0A1M3M0C6-F1
#
_cell.length_a   1.000
_cell.length_b   1.000
_cell.length_c   1.000
_cell.angle_alpha   90.00
_cell.angle_beta   90.00
_cell.angle_gamma   90.00
#
_symmetry.space_group_name_H-M   'P 1'
#
loop_
_entity.id
_entity.type
_entity.pdbx_description
1 polymer ?
#
loop_
_entity_poly.entity_id
_entity_poly.type
_entity_poly.pdbx_seq_one_letter_code
_entity_poly.pdbx_strand_id
1 'polypeptide(L)' 'MMSAAYLRRHRVTVPAQLRSYTPDEAAAQTGLTLEELRRMRESGQGPAFVAVSKRTIRYLGPDVEKWRERFVR' A
#
# COMPACT_ATOMS: atom_id res chain seq x y z
N MET A 1 -23.38 5.67 -0.64
CA MET A 1 -21.97 5.61 -0.20
C MET A 1 -21.96 5.18 1.27
N MET A 2 -21.24 4.12 1.66
CA MET A 2 -21.28 3.59 3.04
C MET A 2 -20.28 4.34 3.95
N SER A 3 -20.73 4.74 5.14
CA SER A 3 -19.94 5.48 6.13
C SER A 3 -18.91 4.59 6.84
N ALA A 4 -17.77 5.17 7.25
CA ALA A 4 -16.71 4.48 8.00
C ALA A 4 -17.20 3.85 9.32
N ALA A 5 -18.22 4.44 9.97
CA ALA A 5 -18.82 3.91 11.19
C ALA A 5 -19.59 2.59 10.95
N TYR A 6 -20.20 2.43 9.77
CA TYR A 6 -20.94 1.23 9.39
C TYR A 6 -20.00 0.04 9.21
N LEU A 7 -18.88 0.24 8.51
CA LEU A 7 -17.89 -0.80 8.27
C LEU A 7 -17.29 -1.35 9.58
N ARG A 8 -17.05 -0.47 10.56
CA ARG A 8 -16.49 -0.84 11.87
C ARG A 8 -17.47 -1.68 12.70
N ARG A 9 -18.77 -1.33 12.69
CA ARG A 9 -19.82 -2.04 13.44
C ARG A 9 -20.09 -3.44 12.90
N HIS A 10 -19.97 -3.62 11.58
CA HIS A 10 -20.30 -4.89 10.91
C HIS A 10 -19.09 -5.79 10.65
N ARG A 11 -17.91 -5.49 11.21
CA ARG A 11 -16.65 -6.24 10.97
C ARG A 11 -16.40 -6.50 9.48
N VAL A 12 -16.72 -5.52 8.64
CA VAL A 12 -16.50 -5.65 7.20
C VAL A 12 -15.00 -5.65 6.96
N THR A 13 -14.45 -6.81 6.59
CA THR A 13 -13.06 -6.91 6.16
C THR A 13 -12.97 -6.38 4.73
N VAL A 14 -12.14 -5.36 4.50
CA VAL A 14 -11.81 -4.95 3.14
C VAL A 14 -11.06 -6.12 2.49
N PRO A 15 -11.52 -6.65 1.35
CA PRO A 15 -10.84 -7.70 0.61
C PRO A 15 -9.37 -7.31 0.42
N ALA A 16 -8.44 -8.26 0.55
CA ALA A 16 -7.00 -7.99 0.42
C ALA A 16 -6.67 -7.27 -0.90
N GLN A 17 -7.42 -7.60 -1.96
CA GLN A 17 -7.30 -7.03 -3.30
C GLN A 17 -7.69 -5.54 -3.38
N LEU A 18 -8.52 -5.06 -2.45
CA LEU A 18 -8.95 -3.66 -2.36
C LEU A 18 -8.14 -2.87 -1.33
N ARG A 19 -7.17 -3.49 -0.66
CA ARG A 19 -6.32 -2.79 0.29
C ARG A 19 -5.33 -1.91 -0.44
N SER A 20 -5.05 -0.76 0.16
CA SER A 20 -4.00 0.14 -0.28
C SER A 20 -3.19 0.57 0.94
N TYR A 21 -1.89 0.72 0.77
CA TYR A 21 -0.96 0.96 1.87
C TYR A 21 -0.40 2.39 1.81
N THR A 22 -0.20 3.04 2.95
CA THR A 22 0.68 4.22 3.03
C THR A 22 2.12 3.82 2.67
N PRO A 23 3.03 4.78 2.43
CA PRO A 23 4.45 4.49 2.35
C PRO A 23 4.98 3.73 3.57
N ASP A 24 4.61 4.12 4.79
CA ASP A 24 5.03 3.46 6.03
C ASP A 24 4.51 2.02 6.14
N GLU A 25 3.24 1.80 5.79
CA GLU A 25 2.67 0.46 5.83
C GLU A 25 3.30 -0.43 4.74
N ALA A 26 3.57 0.11 3.55
CA ALA A 26 4.25 -0.62 2.48
C ALA A 26 5.70 -0.99 2.85
N ALA A 27 6.41 -0.08 3.53
CA ALA A 27 7.74 -0.35 4.07
C ALA A 27 7.69 -1.51 5.07
N ALA A 28 6.77 -1.46 6.02
CA ALA A 28 6.57 -2.53 7.00
C ALA A 28 6.19 -3.88 6.37
N GLN A 29 5.40 -3.88 5.29
CA GLN A 29 5.01 -5.12 4.59
C GLN A 29 6.14 -5.72 3.76
N THR A 30 6.95 -4.89 3.09
CA THR A 30 7.97 -5.35 2.13
C THR A 30 9.36 -5.53 2.75
N GLY A 31 9.59 -4.97 3.94
CA GLY A 31 10.91 -4.88 4.55
C GLY A 31 11.81 -3.79 3.94
N LEU A 32 11.33 -3.04 2.94
CA LEU A 32 12.03 -1.92 2.34
C LEU A 32 11.92 -0.68 3.21
N THR A 33 12.93 0.19 3.16
CA THR A 33 12.88 1.52 3.78
C THR A 33 12.03 2.50 2.98
N LEU A 34 11.57 3.58 3.63
CA LEU A 34 10.84 4.67 2.96
C LEU A 34 11.66 5.33 1.85
N GLU A 35 12.98 5.42 2.03
CA GLU A 35 13.87 6.01 1.04
C GLU A 35 14.03 5.11 -0.19
N GLU A 36 14.19 3.80 0.00
CA GLU A 36 14.20 2.82 -1.11
C GLU A 36 12.89 2.88 -1.88
N LEU A 37 11.76 2.82 -1.19
CA LEU A 37 10.43 2.97 -1.80
C LEU A 37 10.29 4.27 -2.58
N ARG A 38 10.82 5.39 -2.06
CA ARG A 38 10.83 6.67 -2.76
C ARG A 38 11.70 6.63 -4.03
N ARG A 39 12.94 6.15 -3.94
CA ARG A 39 13.87 6.05 -5.08
C ARG A 39 13.32 5.13 -6.17
N MET A 40 12.65 4.04 -5.78
CA MET A 40 12.00 3.12 -6.71
C MET A 40 10.88 3.83 -7.45
N ARG A 41 9.99 4.56 -6.77
CA ARG A 41 8.94 5.36 -7.44
C ARG A 41 9.53 6.39 -8.40
N GLU A 42 10.56 7.11 -7.98
CA GLU A 42 11.24 8.12 -8.81
C GLU A 42 11.88 7.52 -10.07
N SER A 43 12.33 6.26 -9.99
CA SER A 43 12.92 5.53 -11.12
C SER A 43 11.92 4.66 -11.90
N GLY A 44 10.62 4.71 -11.56
CA GLY A 44 9.58 3.91 -12.20
C GLY A 44 9.62 2.41 -11.86
N GLN A 45 10.34 2.04 -10.80
CA GLN A 45 10.43 0.68 -10.27
C GLN A 45 9.59 0.54 -8.99
N GLY A 46 9.43 -0.69 -8.49
CA GLY A 46 8.77 -0.94 -7.21
C GLY A 46 7.26 -1.16 -7.29
N PRO A 47 6.61 -1.23 -6.11
CA PRO A 47 5.19 -1.49 -6.05
C PRO A 47 4.38 -0.38 -6.72
N ALA A 48 3.35 -0.75 -7.49
CA ALA A 48 2.45 0.21 -8.12
C ALA A 48 1.77 1.10 -7.08
N PHE A 49 1.59 2.39 -7.41
CA PHE A 49 1.00 3.38 -6.51
C PHE A 49 0.03 4.31 -7.25
N VAL A 50 -0.84 4.95 -6.48
CA VAL A 50 -1.73 6.02 -6.93
C VAL A 50 -1.50 7.27 -6.09
N ALA A 51 -1.46 8.43 -6.75
CA ALA A 51 -1.45 9.71 -6.07
C ALA A 51 -2.89 10.08 -5.67
N VAL A 52 -3.17 10.13 -4.37
CA VAL A 52 -4.45 10.59 -3.82
C VAL A 52 -4.49 12.12 -3.78
N SER A 53 -3.32 12.75 -3.57
CA SER A 53 -3.11 14.19 -3.63
C SER A 53 -1.68 14.50 -4.07
N LYS A 54 -1.33 15.79 -4.22
CA LYS A 54 0.05 16.22 -4.52
C LYS A 54 1.11 15.71 -3.52
N ARG A 55 0.71 15.41 -2.27
CA ARG A 55 1.63 14.97 -1.20
C ARG A 55 1.29 13.60 -0.63
N THR A 56 0.21 12.98 -1.09
CA THR A 56 -0.30 11.74 -0.51
C THR A 56 -0.40 10.70 -1.61
N ILE A 57 0.30 9.59 -1.41
CA ILE A 57 0.21 8.43 -2.29
C ILE A 57 -0.32 7.23 -1.50
N ARG A 58 -0.82 6.25 -2.23
CA ARG A 58 -1.15 4.92 -1.71
C ARG A 58 -0.60 3.86 -2.64
N TYR A 59 0.07 2.88 -2.07
CA TYR A 59 0.50 1.69 -2.81
C TYR A 59 -0.64 0.71 -2.98
N LEU A 60 -0.72 0.07 -4.15
CA LEU A 60 -1.75 -0.90 -4.47
C LEU A 60 -1.45 -2.23 -3.76
N GLY A 61 -2.42 -2.73 -3.00
CA GLY A 61 -2.22 -3.92 -2.18
C GLY A 61 -1.74 -5.15 -2.94
N PRO A 62 -2.33 -5.52 -4.09
CA PRO A 62 -1.85 -6.65 -4.89
C PRO A 62 -0.39 -6.53 -5.31
N ASP A 63 0.12 -5.31 -5.50
CA ASP A 63 1.50 -5.10 -5.92
C ASP A 63 2.45 -5.12 -4.73
N VAL A 64 2.09 -4.48 -3.62
CA VAL A 64 2.85 -4.58 -2.36
C VAL A 64 3.02 -6.03 -1.94
N GLU A 65 1.99 -6.85 -2.09
CA GLU A 65 2.03 -8.28 -1.77
C GLU A 65 3.01 -9.05 -2.66
N LYS A 66 2.96 -8.86 -3.98
CA LYS A 66 3.94 -9.46 -4.90
C LYS A 66 5.39 -9.07 -4.57
N TRP A 67 5.59 -7.81 -4.16
CA TRP A 67 6.90 -7.33 -3.75
C TRP A 67 7.31 -7.91 -2.40
N ARG A 68 6.38 -8.08 -1.46
CA ARG A 68 6.63 -8.78 -0.20
C ARG A 68 7.17 -10.18 -0.46
N GLU A 69 6.51 -10.95 -1.32
CA GLU A 69 6.96 -12.31 -1.69
C GLU A 69 8.38 -12.36 -2.28
N ARG A 70 8.86 -11.25 -2.87
CA ARG A 70 10.19 -11.16 -3.48
C ARG A 70 11.31 -10.75 -2.51
N PHE A 71 10.99 -9.98 -1.48
CA PHE A 71 12.00 -9.35 -0.60
C PHE A 71 11.95 -9.83 0.85
N VAL A 72 10.79 -10.32 1.32
CA VAL A 72 10.68 -10.94 2.63
C VAL A 72 11.12 -12.40 2.50
N ARG A 73 12.25 -12.73 3.14
CA ARG A 73 12.74 -14.11 3.32
C ARG A 73 12.11 -14.76 4.55
#